data_AF-A0A3D1M2L8-F1
#
_entry.id   AF-A0A3D1M2L8-F1
#
_cell.length_a   1.000
_cell.length_b   1.000
_cell.length_c   1.000
_cell.angle_alpha   90.00
_cell.angle_beta   90.00
_cell.angle_gamma   90.00
#
_symmetry.space_group_name_H-M   'P 1'
#
loop_
_entity.id
_entity.type
_entity.pdbx_description
1 polymer ?
#
loop_
_entity_poly.entity_id
_entity_poly.type
_entity_poly.pdbx_seq_one_letter_code
_entity_poly.pdbx_strand_id
1 'polypeptide(L)'
;MSSLEKATLAAGCFWCIEAVFELVEGVEKVVSGYTGGMTLNPSYEEICSGTTGHAEAVEVYYDGSILDYQTVLEIFFSYHDPT
;
A
#
# COMPACT_ATOMS: atom_id res chain seq x y z
N MET A 1 -12.24 -10.86 18.80
CA MET A 1 -11.44 -10.81 17.56
C MET A 1 -11.57 -9.39 17.04
N SER A 2 -10.51 -8.58 17.15
CA SER A 2 -10.47 -7.28 16.49
C SER A 2 -10.59 -7.53 14.99
N SER A 3 -11.48 -6.82 14.31
CA SER A 3 -11.53 -6.86 12.85
C SER A 3 -10.40 -5.97 12.34
N LEU A 4 -9.47 -6.52 11.57
CA LEU A 4 -8.41 -5.73 10.97
C LEU A 4 -9.02 -4.66 10.06
N GLU A 5 -8.49 -3.46 10.15
CA GLU A 5 -8.74 -2.38 9.21
C GLU A 5 -7.82 -2.50 8.00
N LYS A 6 -8.14 -1.77 6.94
CA LYS A 6 -7.45 -1.89 5.66
C LYS A 6 -7.22 -0.53 5.02
N ALA A 7 -5.98 -0.25 4.65
CA ALA A 7 -5.57 0.92 3.88
C ALA A 7 -4.92 0.51 2.56
N THR A 8 -5.28 1.18 1.46
CA THR A 8 -4.62 1.00 0.15
C THR A 8 -3.85 2.27 -0.18
N LEU A 9 -2.53 2.15 -0.32
CA LEU A 9 -1.62 3.29 -0.42
C LEU A 9 -0.68 3.11 -1.62
N ALA A 10 -0.52 4.14 -2.43
CA ALA A 10 0.37 4.16 -3.60
C ALA A 10 1.40 5.29 -3.43
N ALA A 11 2.68 4.94 -3.35
CA ALA A 11 3.77 5.85 -2.97
C ALA A 11 5.06 5.64 -3.81
N GLY A 12 4.92 5.18 -5.05
CA GLY A 12 6.05 4.77 -5.88
C GLY A 12 6.34 3.28 -5.70
N CYS A 13 7.60 2.90 -5.52
CA CYS A 13 7.99 1.48 -5.45
C CYS A 13 7.34 0.77 -4.26
N PHE A 14 6.46 -0.18 -4.56
CA PHE A 14 5.72 -0.93 -3.53
C PHE A 14 6.61 -1.73 -2.56
N TRP A 15 7.79 -2.20 -2.96
CA TRP A 15 8.72 -2.96 -2.11
C TRP A 15 9.28 -2.09 -0.99
N CYS A 16 9.53 -0.81 -1.27
CA CYS A 16 10.02 0.13 -0.28
C CYS A 16 8.95 0.41 0.79
N ILE A 17 7.71 0.57 0.35
CA ILE A 17 6.59 0.90 1.24
C ILE A 17 6.14 -0.33 2.04
N GLU A 18 6.10 -1.51 1.40
CA GLU A 18 5.82 -2.79 2.06
C GLU A 18 6.79 -3.03 3.21
N ALA A 19 8.10 -2.91 2.96
CA ALA A 19 9.13 -3.10 3.98
C ALA A 19 9.01 -2.12 5.17
N VAL A 20 8.53 -0.90 4.94
CA VAL A 20 8.29 0.07 6.03
C VAL A 20 7.11 -0.40 6.89
N PHE A 21 5.97 -0.74 6.29
CA PHE A 21 4.78 -1.13 7.04
C PHE A 21 4.90 -2.49 7.73
N GLU A 22 5.66 -3.44 7.19
CA GLU A 22 5.94 -4.73 7.85
C GLU A 22 6.64 -4.58 9.21
N LEU A 23 7.31 -3.45 9.47
CA LEU A 23 8.02 -3.17 10.72
C LEU A 23 7.16 -2.38 11.74
N VAL A 24 5.94 -1.98 11.38
CA VAL A 24 5.09 -1.14 12.22
C VAL A 24 4.28 -2.00 13.18
N GLU A 25 4.33 -1.67 14.47
CA GLU A 25 3.51 -2.32 15.48
C GLU A 25 2.01 -2.11 15.20
N GLY A 26 1.24 -3.20 15.25
CA GLY A 26 -0.18 -3.19 14.91
C GLY A 26 -0.47 -3.47 13.44
N VAL A 27 0.54 -3.51 12.55
CA VAL A 27 0.38 -4.06 11.20
C VAL A 27 0.51 -5.58 11.25
N GLU A 28 -0.50 -6.26 10.71
CA GLU A 28 -0.57 -7.74 10.69
C GLU A 28 -0.21 -8.32 9.33
N LYS A 29 -0.46 -7.57 8.26
CA LYS A 29 -0.19 -8.03 6.89
C LYS A 29 -0.04 -6.84 5.95
N VAL A 30 0.89 -6.92 5.02
CA VAL A 30 0.98 -6.02 3.87
C VAL A 30 0.97 -6.86 2.60
N VAL A 31 0.32 -6.37 1.55
CA VAL A 31 0.27 -7.03 0.25
C VAL A 31 0.61 -6.03 -0.85
N SER A 32 1.73 -6.27 -1.53
CA SER A 32 2.09 -5.55 -2.76
C SER A 32 1.18 -5.91 -3.93
N GLY A 33 0.75 -4.89 -4.68
CA GLY A 33 -0.11 -5.05 -5.86
C GLY A 33 -0.20 -3.80 -6.72
N TYR A 34 -1.18 -3.78 -7.61
CA TYR A 34 -1.40 -2.72 -8.59
C TYR A 34 -2.87 -2.32 -8.61
N THR A 35 -3.17 -1.04 -8.64
CA THR A 35 -4.56 -0.53 -8.61
C THR A 35 -4.68 0.83 -9.29
N GLY A 36 -5.92 1.31 -9.48
CA GLY A 36 -6.23 2.62 -10.05
C GLY A 36 -6.23 2.69 -11.58
N GLY A 37 -5.84 1.63 -12.27
CA GLY A 37 -5.84 1.53 -13.74
C GLY A 37 -7.13 0.96 -14.34
N MET A 38 -7.12 0.79 -15.66
CA MET A 38 -8.28 0.33 -16.44
C MET A 38 -8.17 -1.12 -16.91
N THR A 39 -6.95 -1.67 -17.00
CA THR A 39 -6.74 -3.06 -17.44
C THR A 39 -7.14 -4.04 -16.33
N LEU A 40 -8.00 -5.00 -16.64
CA LEU A 40 -8.42 -6.03 -15.70
C LEU A 40 -7.35 -7.13 -15.58
N ASN A 41 -6.91 -7.43 -14.35
CA ASN A 41 -5.91 -8.46 -14.06
C ASN A 41 -4.64 -8.37 -14.94
N PRO A 42 -3.96 -7.21 -14.98
CA PRO A 42 -2.78 -7.03 -15.82
C PRO A 42 -1.62 -7.91 -15.34
N SER A 43 -0.76 -8.34 -16.26
CA SER A 43 0.55 -8.90 -15.92
C SER A 43 1.53 -7.80 -15.51
N TYR A 44 2.63 -8.20 -14.88
CA TYR A 44 3.71 -7.27 -14.53
C TYR A 44 4.29 -6.56 -15.77
N GLU A 45 4.48 -7.30 -16.86
CA GLU A 45 4.99 -6.77 -18.12
C GLU A 45 4.04 -5.72 -18.73
N GLU A 46 2.72 -5.94 -18.62
CA GLU A 46 1.73 -4.97 -19.08
C GLU A 46 1.80 -3.70 -18.23
N ILE A 47 1.98 -3.80 -16.92
CA ILE A 47 2.13 -2.64 -16.03
C ILE A 47 3.40 -1.86 -16.38
N CYS A 48 4.54 -2.54 -16.59
CA CYS A 48 5.79 -1.91 -16.99
C CYS A 48 5.70 -1.15 -18.33
N SER A 49 4.72 -1.46 -19.18
CA SER A 49 4.48 -0.69 -20.41
C SER A 49 3.96 0.74 -20.14
N GLY A 50 3.43 1.00 -18.93
CA GLY A 50 2.85 2.29 -18.53
C GLY A 50 1.46 2.57 -19.14
N THR A 51 0.90 1.65 -19.93
CA THR A 51 -0.37 1.88 -20.66
C THR A 51 -1.61 1.45 -19.89
N THR A 52 -1.45 0.66 -18.82
CA THR A 52 -2.58 0.10 -18.04
C THR A 52 -3.22 1.12 -17.11
N GLY A 53 -2.49 2.20 -16.79
CA GLY A 53 -2.90 3.25 -15.86
C GLY A 53 -2.86 2.84 -14.38
N HIS A 54 -2.32 1.66 -14.06
CA HIS A 54 -2.17 1.25 -12.67
C HIS A 54 -0.99 1.93 -11.99
N ALA A 55 -1.17 2.22 -10.70
CA ALA A 55 -0.09 2.57 -9.79
C ALA A 55 0.32 1.34 -8.99
N GLU A 56 1.62 1.24 -8.69
CA GLU A 56 2.12 0.35 -7.64
C GLU A 56 1.56 0.80 -6.29
N ALA A 57 0.96 -0.15 -5.56
CA ALA A 57 0.30 0.11 -4.30
C ALA A 57 0.50 -1.05 -3.32
N VAL A 58 0.35 -0.76 -2.04
CA VAL A 58 0.28 -1.75 -0.97
C VAL A 58 -1.09 -1.75 -0.32
N GLU A 59 -1.55 -2.92 0.09
CA GLU A 59 -2.72 -3.09 0.93
C GLU A 59 -2.28 -3.46 2.35
N VAL A 60 -2.41 -2.53 3.28
CA VAL A 60 -1.97 -2.65 4.68
C VAL A 60 -3.17 -3.07 5.53
N TYR A 61 -3.04 -4.20 6.23
CA TYR A 61 -3.99 -4.71 7.21
C TYR A 61 -3.44 -4.47 8.61
N TYR A 62 -4.16 -3.71 9.43
CA TYR A 62 -3.70 -3.30 10.76
C TYR A 62 -4.81 -3.40 11.81
N ASP A 63 -4.44 -3.58 13.07
CA ASP A 63 -5.37 -3.54 14.19
C ASP A 63 -5.63 -2.09 14.60
N GLY A 64 -6.84 -1.59 14.29
CA GLY A 64 -7.27 -0.23 14.63
C GLY A 64 -7.29 0.10 16.13
N SER A 65 -7.16 -0.90 17.00
CA SER A 65 -7.01 -0.68 18.45
C SER A 65 -5.56 -0.37 18.88
N ILE A 66 -4.58 -0.65 18.01
CA ILE A 66 -3.15 -0.44 18.26
C ILE A 66 -2.63 0.73 17.40
N LEU A 67 -3.04 0.77 16.13
CA LEU A 67 -2.58 1.74 15.13
C LEU A 67 -3.79 2.42 14.49
N ASP A 68 -3.90 3.74 14.62
CA ASP A 68 -4.97 4.49 13.96
C ASP A 68 -4.63 4.86 12.50
N TYR A 69 -5.66 5.14 11.71
CA TYR A 69 -5.51 5.49 10.30
C TYR A 69 -4.72 6.79 10.09
N GLN A 70 -4.77 7.73 11.04
CA GLN A 70 -3.98 8.96 10.94
C GLN A 70 -2.48 8.64 10.99
N THR A 71 -2.06 7.79 11.92
CA THR A 71 -0.66 7.35 12.05
C THR A 71 -0.21 6.59 10.80
N VAL A 72 -1.08 5.75 10.22
CA VAL A 72 -0.82 5.10 8.91
C VAL A 72 -0.51 6.14 7.83
N LEU A 73 -1.29 7.23 7.76
CA LEU A 73 -1.06 8.30 6.80
C LEU A 73 0.21 9.12 7.12
N GLU A 74 0.51 9.37 8.40
CA GLU A 74 1.73 10.06 8.81
C GLU A 74 2.99 9.27 8.41
N ILE A 75 2.99 7.95 8.60
CA ILE A 75 4.04 7.06 8.11
C ILE A 75 4.12 7.15 6.58
N PHE A 76 2.98 6.99 5.89
CA PHE A 76 2.91 7.10 4.43
C PHE A 76 3.59 8.39 3.94
N PHE A 77 3.15 9.57 4.37
CA PHE A 77 3.70 10.87 3.96
C PHE A 77 5.15 11.13 4.42
N SER A 78 5.67 10.39 5.40
CA SER A 78 7.07 10.49 5.80
C SER A 78 8.03 9.69 4.91
N TYR A 79 7.53 8.69 4.20
CA TYR A 79 8.33 7.76 3.40
C TYR A 79 8.11 7.89 1.87
N HIS A 80 7.38 8.89 1.41
CA HIS A 80 7.30 9.24 -0.01
C HIS A 80 7.29 10.76 -0.22
N ASP A 81 7.70 11.18 -1.42
CA ASP A 81 7.51 12.55 -1.90
C ASP A 81 6.17 12.62 -2.66
N PRO A 82 5.17 13.40 -2.18
CA PRO A 82 3.86 13.52 -2.82
C PRO A 82 3.81 14.58 -3.95
N THR A 83 4.94 15.20 -4.33
CA THR A 83 5.02 16.29 -5.33
C THR A 83 5.74 15.92 -6.61
#